data_AF-A0A1D2I3K1-F1
#
_entry.id   AF-A0A1D2I3K1-F1
#
_cell.length_a   1.000
_cell.length_b   1.000
_cell.length_c   1.000
_cell.angle_alpha   90.00
_cell.angle_beta   90.00
_cell.angle_gamma   90.00
#
_symmetry.space_group_name_H-M   'P 1'
#
loop_
_entity.id
_entity.type
_entity.pdbx_description
1 polymer ?
#
loop_
_entity_poly.entity_id
_entity_poly.type
_entity_poly.pdbx_seq_one_letter_code
_entity_poly.pdbx_strand_id
1 'polypeptide(L)' 'MELVLAWADVKERMPGRLRPCGNPECRLFLLDRSRANTARWCSMKTCGNRLKARRHQARTRETPHPG' A
#
# COMPACT_ATOMS: atom_id res chain seq x y z
N MET A 1 4.05 2.74 26.39
CA MET A 1 5.12 3.62 25.89
C MET A 1 6.06 2.91 24.90
N GLU A 2 6.34 1.62 25.10
CA GLU A 2 7.20 0.80 24.23
C GLU A 2 6.86 0.88 22.73
N LEU A 3 5.57 0.82 22.35
CA LEU A 3 5.15 0.89 20.95
C LEU A 3 5.53 2.22 20.26
N VAL A 4 5.48 3.33 20.99
CA VAL A 4 5.87 4.66 20.45
C VAL A 4 7.37 4.72 20.23
N LEU A 5 8.15 4.13 21.12
CA LEU A 5 9.61 4.06 21.00
C LEU A 5 10.03 3.15 19.83
N ALA A 6 9.42 1.98 19.68
CA ALA A 6 9.67 1.09 18.55
C ALA A 6 9.33 1.76 17.21
N TRP A 7 8.25 2.55 17.18
CA TRP A 7 7.87 3.31 15.99
C TRP A 7 8.85 4.44 15.65
N ALA A 8 9.39 5.13 16.65
CA ALA A 8 10.42 6.15 16.48
C ALA A 8 11.72 5.53 15.93
N ASP A 9 12.20 4.44 16.54
CA ASP A 9 13.41 3.74 16.12
C ASP A 9 13.34 3.29 14.65
N VAL A 10 12.20 2.72 14.22
CA VAL A 10 11.98 2.35 12.82
C VAL A 10 12.11 3.56 11.89
N LYS A 11 11.59 4.73 12.27
CA LYS A 11 11.68 5.94 11.45
C LYS A 11 13.11 6.48 11.36
N GLU A 12 13.88 6.40 12.45
CA GLU A 12 15.27 6.87 12.49
C GLU A 12 16.21 5.94 11.72
N ARG A 13 16.09 4.63 11.90
CA ARG A 13 16.96 3.65 11.23
C ARG A 13 16.64 3.43 9.76
N MET A 14 15.38 3.66 9.36
CA MET A 14 14.88 3.40 8.02
C MET A 14 14.11 4.61 7.46
N PRO A 15 14.81 5.75 7.24
CA PRO A 15 14.17 6.98 6.82
C PRO A 15 13.42 6.79 5.50
N GLY A 16 12.18 7.28 5.44
CA GLY A 16 11.32 7.20 4.26
C GLY A 16 10.77 5.81 3.91
N ARG A 17 11.06 4.77 4.70
CA ARG A 17 10.56 3.40 4.42
C ARG A 17 9.24 3.09 5.12
N LEU A 18 8.98 3.70 6.27
CA LEU A 18 7.68 3.60 6.95
C LEU A 18 6.73 4.68 6.42
N ARG A 19 5.67 4.27 5.71
CA ARG A 19 4.76 5.19 5.00
C ARG A 19 3.30 4.74 5.10
N PRO A 20 2.30 5.64 4.99
CA PRO A 20 0.90 5.23 4.90
C PRO A 20 0.66 4.33 3.69
N CYS A 21 -0.23 3.34 3.82
CA CYS A 21 -0.66 2.54 2.68
C CYS A 21 -1.31 3.44 1.62
N GLY A 22 -0.95 3.27 0.34
CA GLY A 22 -1.49 4.10 -0.74
C GLY A 22 -2.97 3.87 -1.07
N ASN A 23 -3.66 2.98 -0.34
CA ASN A 23 -5.09 2.76 -0.47
C ASN A 23 -5.79 3.76 0.45
N PRO A 24 -6.59 4.71 -0.08
CA PRO A 24 -7.19 5.79 0.73
C PRO A 24 -8.15 5.28 1.81
N GLU A 25 -8.68 4.06 1.67
CA GLU A 25 -9.56 3.44 2.67
C GLU A 25 -8.79 2.62 3.71
N CYS A 26 -7.46 2.52 3.62
CA CYS A 26 -6.65 1.71 4.52
C CYS A 26 -6.02 2.58 5.61
N ARG A 27 -6.14 2.16 6.87
CA ARG A 27 -5.54 2.84 8.05
C ARG A 27 -4.22 2.21 8.51
N LEU A 28 -3.62 1.36 7.69
CA LEU A 28 -2.34 0.71 8.00
C LEU A 28 -1.17 1.42 7.33
N PHE A 29 0.01 1.21 7.87
CA PHE A 29 1.28 1.62 7.28
C PHE A 29 1.94 0.45 6.53
N LEU A 30 2.83 0.78 5.61
CA LEU A 30 3.80 -0.15 5.05
C LEU A 30 5.20 0.15 5.63
N LEU A 31 5.99 -0.90 5.82
CA LEU A 31 7.44 -0.81 5.99
C LEU A 31 8.11 -1.37 4.73
N ASP A 32 8.71 -0.48 3.94
CA ASP A 32 9.33 -0.87 2.66
C ASP A 32 10.71 -1.49 2.85
N ARG A 33 10.76 -2.83 2.79
CA ARG A 33 11.99 -3.62 2.84
C ARG A 33 12.62 -3.88 1.46
N SER A 34 12.03 -3.35 0.39
CA SER A 34 12.57 -3.52 -0.97
C SER A 34 13.82 -2.65 -1.17
N ARG A 35 14.72 -3.09 -2.03
CA ARG A 35 15.92 -2.31 -2.38
C ARG A 35 15.57 -0.96 -2.98
N ALA A 36 14.58 -0.92 -3.88
CA ALA A 36 14.19 0.27 -4.63
C ALA A 36 13.28 1.26 -3.87
N ASN A 37 12.78 0.90 -2.69
CA ASN A 37 11.84 1.71 -1.91
C ASN A 37 10.55 2.12 -2.69
N THR A 38 10.03 1.20 -3.51
CA THR A 38 8.87 1.43 -4.39
C THR A 38 7.58 0.75 -3.92
N ALA A 39 7.57 0.12 -2.74
CA ALA A 39 6.36 -0.46 -2.19
C ALA A 39 5.31 0.64 -1.95
N ARG A 40 4.05 0.31 -2.29
CA ARG A 40 2.92 1.25 -2.18
C ARG A 40 1.83 0.78 -1.23
N TRP A 41 1.82 -0.50 -0.88
CA TRP A 41 0.70 -1.13 -0.16
C TRP A 41 1.20 -1.79 1.12
N CYS A 42 0.38 -1.77 2.19
CA CYS A 42 0.68 -2.51 3.42
C CYS A 42 0.81 -4.02 3.18
N SER A 43 0.11 -4.54 2.18
CA SER A 43 0.22 -5.91 1.69
C SER A 43 -0.30 -5.99 0.26
N MET A 44 0.40 -6.76 -0.58
CA MET A 44 -0.10 -7.07 -1.93
C MET A 44 -1.40 -7.87 -1.86
N LYS A 45 -1.49 -8.86 -0.96
CA LYS A 45 -2.68 -9.71 -0.81
C LYS A 45 -3.93 -8.93 -0.41
N THR A 46 -3.76 -7.91 0.46
CA THR A 46 -4.90 -7.13 0.99
C THR A 46 -5.20 -5.90 0.14
N CYS A 47 -4.30 -4.91 0.10
CA CYS A 47 -4.57 -3.63 -0.55
C CYS A 47 -4.18 -3.63 -2.03
N GLY A 48 -3.06 -4.27 -2.39
CA GLY A 48 -2.60 -4.33 -3.78
C GLY A 48 -3.63 -5.00 -4.69
N ASN A 49 -4.10 -6.18 -4.31
CA ASN A 49 -5.10 -6.94 -5.07
C ASN A 49 -6.46 -6.23 -5.10
N ARG A 50 -6.91 -5.65 -3.98
CA ARG A 50 -8.17 -4.88 -3.92
C ARG A 50 -8.18 -3.74 -4.94
N LEU A 51 -7.11 -2.95 -5.01
CA LEU A 51 -7.04 -1.82 -5.95
C LEU A 51 -6.86 -2.29 -7.40
N LYS A 52 -6.13 -3.39 -7.66
CA LYS A 52 -6.06 -4.01 -8.99
C LYS A 52 -7.45 -4.46 -9.46
N ALA A 53 -8.21 -5.13 -8.60
CA ALA A 53 -9.57 -5.58 -8.90
C ALA A 53 -10.50 -4.40 -9.22
N ARG A 54 -10.50 -3.34 -8.40
CA ARG A 54 -11.27 -2.12 -8.66
C ARG A 54 -10.95 -1.50 -10.04
N ARG A 55 -9.66 -1.39 -10.38
CA ARG A 55 -9.22 -0.86 -11.68
C ARG A 55 -9.64 -1.75 -12.84
N HIS A 56 -9.58 -3.07 -12.66
CA HIS A 56 -10.03 -4.01 -13.69
C HIS A 56 -11.54 -3.89 -13.92
N GLN A 57 -12.34 -3.88 -12.84
CA GLN A 57 -13.79 -3.71 -12.92
C GLN A 57 -14.20 -2.39 -13.58
N ALA A 58 -13.51 -1.27 -13.29
CA ALA A 58 -13.75 0.01 -13.94
C ALA A 58 -13.54 -0.08 -15.46
N ARG A 59 -12.42 -0.66 -15.91
CA ARG A 59 -12.15 -0.85 -17.35
C ARG A 59 -13.16 -1.77 -18.04
N THR A 60 -13.53 -2.88 -17.40
CA THR A 60 -14.52 -3.81 -17.98
C THR A 60 -15.91 -3.16 -18.11
N ARG A 61 -16.21 -2.14 -17.31
CA ARG A 61 -17.44 -1.35 -17.44
C ARG A 61 -17.35 -0.27 -18.51
N GLU A 62 -16.15 0.23 -18.79
CA GLU A 62 -15.89 1.26 -19.81
C GLU A 62 -15.78 0.69 -21.23
N THR A 63 -15.36 -0.56 -21.39
CA THR A 63 -15.40 -1.25 -22.69
C THR A 63 -16.81 -1.79 -22.92
N PRO A 64 -17.65 -1.18 -23.80
CA PRO A 64 -18.90 -1.82 -24.19
C PRO A 64 -18.54 -3.13 -24.86
N HIS A 65 -19.27 -4.19 -24.51
CA HIS A 65 -19.21 -5.44 -25.28
C HIS A 65 -19.54 -5.09 -26.75
N PRO A 66 -18.70 -5.46 -27.73
CA PRO A 66 -19.10 -5.35 -29.12
C PRO A 66 -20.21 -6.38 -29.32
N GLY A 67 -21.45 -5.92 -29.29
CA GLY A 67 -22.57 -6.63 -29.89
C GLY A 67 -22.48 -6.57 -31.41
#